data_AF-A0A6V8H1N6-F1
#
_entry.id   AF-A0A6V8H1N6-F1
#
_cell.length_a   1.000
_cell.length_b   1.000
_cell.length_c   1.000
_cell.angle_alpha   90.00
_cell.angle_beta   90.00
_cell.angle_gamma   90.00
#
_symmetry.space_group_name_H-M   'P 1'
#
loop_
_entity.id
_entity.type
_entity.pdbx_description
1 polymer ?
#
loop_
_entity_poly.entity_id
_entity_poly.type
_entity_poly.pdbx_seq_one_letter_code
_entity_poly.pdbx_strand_id
1 'polypeptide(L)'
;MPSSEALRTLRWLTRSASGVLQHPQTVMQGCASSSTRLMATVSEASPGISTQTDSRTPWQPPAPALITVHSFPSMTPLRFEEYSPDHLLVPLRRDLLHRAVIYEGDKTRQGTASTKWRDDVHGSGRKLAPQKGTGHARVGDKKSPIRRGGGVAHGPHPRDFSTDLPKKMYDKAWRIALSYRYTRGSLLVVDNLTMPENSSPWFWKRFFEANPWGKHHGGCTFVKDRMDEELFSAIAEFQDHCRILDRPDLDVKDILKNGKMIIEKKALDKILRDHSRDIPRPPPKATYPEGMYFS
;
A
#
# COMPACT_ATOMS: atom_id res chain seq x y z
N MET A 1 -37.17 -17.37 38.86
CA MET A 1 -37.75 -18.73 38.93
C MET A 1 -37.78 -19.31 37.51
N PRO A 2 -37.01 -20.38 37.24
CA PRO A 2 -36.79 -20.95 35.91
C PRO A 2 -37.70 -22.16 35.64
N SER A 3 -37.98 -22.43 34.36
CA SER A 3 -38.34 -23.71 33.73
C SER A 3 -38.59 -23.36 32.24
N SER A 4 -38.22 -24.12 31.22
CA SER A 4 -38.11 -25.56 31.07
C SER A 4 -37.12 -25.87 29.94
N GLU A 5 -36.33 -26.91 30.18
CA GLU A 5 -35.51 -27.62 29.21
C GLU A 5 -36.35 -28.30 28.12
N ALA A 6 -35.78 -28.45 26.92
CA ALA A 6 -36.08 -29.56 26.01
C ALA A 6 -34.91 -29.80 25.03
N LEU A 7 -34.02 -30.69 25.49
CA LEU A 7 -33.13 -31.60 24.77
C LEU A 7 -33.30 -31.70 23.24
N ARG A 8 -32.21 -31.49 22.49
CA ARG A 8 -31.89 -32.27 21.27
C ARG A 8 -30.39 -32.52 21.15
N THR A 9 -30.00 -33.74 21.49
CA THR A 9 -28.70 -34.35 21.20
C THR A 9 -28.72 -34.95 19.80
N LEU A 10 -27.67 -34.71 19.00
CA LEU A 10 -27.33 -35.52 17.83
C LEU A 10 -25.80 -35.66 17.78
N ARG A 11 -25.33 -36.84 18.17
CA ARG A 11 -24.00 -37.40 17.90
C ARG A 11 -24.10 -38.38 16.72
N TRP A 12 -22.93 -38.83 16.27
CA TRP A 12 -22.62 -39.98 15.38
C TRP A 12 -22.50 -39.58 13.89
N LEU A 13 -21.43 -39.83 13.15
CA LEU A 13 -20.28 -40.75 13.28
C LEU A 13 -19.09 -40.25 12.44
N THR A 14 -17.87 -40.42 12.97
CA THR A 14 -16.62 -40.42 12.21
C THR A 14 -16.50 -41.72 11.41
N ARG A 15 -16.13 -41.63 10.13
CA ARG A 15 -15.78 -42.80 9.31
C ARG A 15 -14.31 -42.71 8.92
N SER A 16 -13.48 -43.46 9.64
CA SER A 16 -12.14 -43.86 9.23
C SER A 16 -12.28 -44.95 8.17
N ALA A 17 -11.52 -44.84 7.08
CA ALA A 17 -11.29 -45.92 6.14
C ALA A 17 -9.85 -45.83 5.63
N SER A 18 -9.00 -46.65 6.23
CA SER A 18 -7.73 -47.12 5.71
C SER A 18 -7.98 -47.96 4.45
N GLY A 19 -7.24 -47.67 3.37
CA GLY A 19 -7.31 -48.43 2.13
C GLY A 19 -6.00 -48.28 1.34
N VAL A 20 -5.05 -49.16 1.64
CA VAL A 20 -3.84 -49.39 0.85
C VAL A 20 -4.22 -50.27 -0.33
N LEU A 21 -4.06 -49.79 -1.56
CA LEU A 21 -4.18 -50.60 -2.77
C LEU A 21 -2.80 -50.72 -3.43
N GLN A 22 -2.27 -51.92 -3.37
CA GLN A 22 -1.09 -52.40 -4.11
C GLN A 22 -1.49 -52.64 -5.57
N HIS A 23 -0.66 -52.20 -6.51
CA HIS A 23 -0.77 -52.59 -7.92
C HIS A 23 0.13 -53.81 -8.19
N PRO A 24 -0.37 -54.87 -8.86
CA PRO A 24 0.47 -55.95 -9.33
C PRO A 24 1.20 -55.57 -10.63
N GLN A 25 2.51 -55.74 -10.62
CA GLN A 25 3.35 -55.74 -11.81
C GLN A 25 3.03 -56.98 -12.66
N THR A 26 2.67 -56.79 -13.93
CA THR A 26 2.60 -57.89 -14.89
C THR A 26 3.80 -57.80 -15.83
N VAL A 27 4.64 -58.81 -15.71
CA VAL A 27 5.77 -59.16 -16.57
C VAL A 27 5.22 -59.75 -17.87
N MET A 28 5.71 -59.29 -19.01
CA MET A 28 5.59 -60.01 -20.28
C MET A 28 6.99 -60.23 -20.85
N GLN A 29 7.47 -61.46 -20.71
CA GLN A 29 8.52 -62.05 -21.53
C GLN A 29 7.87 -62.65 -22.78
N GLY A 30 8.47 -62.42 -23.95
CA GLY A 30 7.98 -62.97 -25.21
C GLY A 30 9.04 -62.96 -26.31
N CYS A 31 9.84 -64.02 -26.31
CA CYS A 31 10.54 -64.71 -27.41
C CYS A 31 11.28 -63.92 -28.51
N ALA A 32 12.57 -64.22 -28.57
CA ALA A 32 13.48 -63.93 -29.67
C ALA A 32 13.11 -64.69 -30.95
N SER A 33 13.26 -64.03 -32.10
CA SER A 33 13.51 -64.68 -33.38
C SER A 33 14.68 -63.98 -34.08
N SER A 34 15.72 -64.79 -34.30
CA SER A 34 16.94 -64.45 -35.03
C SER A 34 16.64 -64.05 -36.47
N SER A 35 17.27 -62.98 -36.96
CA SER A 35 17.56 -62.82 -38.38
C SER A 35 18.93 -62.19 -38.58
N THR A 36 19.75 -62.92 -39.32
CA THR A 36 21.17 -62.72 -39.61
C THR A 36 21.44 -61.64 -40.66
N ARG A 37 22.48 -60.81 -40.39
CA ARG A 37 23.54 -60.29 -41.32
C ARG A 37 23.09 -59.48 -42.55
N LEU A 38 23.73 -58.43 -43.05
CA LEU A 38 24.97 -57.66 -42.82
C LEU A 38 24.80 -56.39 -43.68
N MET A 39 25.19 -55.21 -43.21
CA MET A 39 26.03 -54.26 -43.97
C MET A 39 26.45 -53.16 -42.98
N ALA A 40 27.71 -53.21 -42.58
CA ALA A 40 28.34 -52.18 -41.77
C ALA A 40 28.71 -51.01 -42.69
N THR A 41 28.04 -49.87 -42.51
CA THR A 41 28.63 -48.57 -42.80
C THR A 41 29.16 -48.03 -41.49
N VAL A 42 30.48 -47.98 -41.36
CA VAL A 42 31.16 -47.31 -40.25
C VAL A 42 30.91 -45.81 -40.42
N SER A 43 29.95 -45.26 -39.66
CA SER A 43 29.88 -43.82 -39.44
C SER A 43 30.92 -43.48 -38.39
N GLU A 44 31.97 -42.77 -38.78
CA GLU A 44 32.93 -42.17 -37.84
C GLU A 44 32.15 -41.33 -36.83
N ALA A 45 32.32 -41.64 -35.54
CA ALA A 45 31.77 -40.84 -34.47
C ALA A 45 32.43 -39.46 -34.52
N SER A 46 31.66 -38.44 -34.90
CA SER A 46 32.10 -37.04 -34.81
C SER A 46 32.66 -36.78 -33.42
N PRO A 47 33.84 -36.15 -33.31
CA PRO A 47 34.48 -35.95 -32.02
C PRO A 47 33.62 -35.01 -31.18
N GLY A 48 33.32 -35.47 -29.96
CA GLY A 48 32.94 -34.67 -28.81
C GLY A 48 31.87 -33.61 -29.07
N ILE A 49 30.61 -33.97 -28.76
CA ILE A 49 29.72 -32.96 -28.18
C ILE A 49 30.51 -32.40 -26.99
N SER A 50 30.98 -31.16 -27.11
CA SER A 50 31.47 -30.44 -25.94
C SER A 50 30.33 -30.55 -24.94
N THR A 51 30.59 -31.20 -23.81
CA THR A 51 29.80 -30.97 -22.62
C THR A 51 29.92 -29.48 -22.39
N GLN A 52 28.97 -28.72 -22.93
CA GLN A 52 28.75 -27.34 -22.56
C GLN A 52 28.47 -27.44 -21.08
N THR A 53 29.50 -27.23 -20.27
CA THR A 53 29.35 -26.95 -18.85
C THR A 53 28.36 -25.81 -18.81
N ASP A 54 27.13 -26.12 -18.41
CA ASP A 54 26.01 -25.20 -18.26
C ASP A 54 26.50 -24.04 -17.40
N SER A 55 26.97 -22.96 -18.05
CA SER A 55 27.51 -21.78 -17.39
C SER A 55 26.35 -20.94 -16.89
N ARG A 56 25.47 -21.55 -16.10
CA ARG A 56 24.46 -20.82 -15.33
C ARG A 56 25.22 -20.10 -14.23
N THR A 57 25.49 -18.82 -14.46
CA THR A 57 25.94 -17.92 -13.40
C THR A 57 24.99 -18.09 -12.22
N PRO A 58 25.47 -18.50 -11.03
CA PRO A 58 24.61 -18.64 -9.87
C PRO A 58 23.93 -17.29 -9.60
N TRP A 59 22.64 -17.32 -9.23
CA TRP A 59 21.90 -16.11 -8.91
C TRP A 59 22.62 -15.35 -7.80
N GLN A 60 23.15 -14.17 -8.13
CA GLN A 60 23.73 -13.27 -7.16
C GLN A 60 22.65 -12.31 -6.66
N PRO A 61 22.52 -12.13 -5.34
CA PRO A 61 21.58 -11.15 -4.81
C PRO A 61 21.97 -9.75 -5.31
N PRO A 62 20.97 -8.88 -5.58
CA PRO A 62 21.26 -7.51 -5.99
C PRO A 62 22.05 -6.77 -4.90
N ALA A 63 22.92 -5.86 -5.33
CA ALA A 63 23.68 -5.01 -4.42
C ALA A 63 22.74 -4.19 -3.51
N PRO A 64 23.15 -3.89 -2.26
CA PRO A 64 22.38 -3.05 -1.36
C PRO A 64 22.22 -1.62 -1.92
N ALA A 65 21.13 -0.98 -1.54
CA ALA A 65 20.88 0.42 -1.86
C ALA A 65 21.70 1.31 -0.92
N LEU A 66 22.62 2.09 -1.48
CA LEU A 66 23.42 3.07 -0.75
C LEU A 66 22.65 4.40 -0.69
N ILE A 67 22.41 4.91 0.52
CA ILE A 67 21.78 6.22 0.72
C ILE A 67 22.70 7.12 1.54
N THR A 68 22.78 8.38 1.14
CA THR A 68 23.56 9.40 1.86
C THR A 68 22.70 9.97 2.99
N VAL A 69 23.23 9.96 4.21
CA VAL A 69 22.64 10.67 5.34
C VAL A 69 23.22 12.07 5.40
N HIS A 70 22.35 13.07 5.40
CA HIS A 70 22.70 14.48 5.48
C HIS A 70 22.52 15.02 6.90
N SER A 71 23.29 16.05 7.27
CA SER A 71 22.99 16.86 8.45
C SER A 71 21.95 17.91 8.10
N PHE A 72 21.01 18.18 8.99
CA PHE A 72 20.09 19.31 8.87
C PHE A 72 20.50 20.40 9.86
N PRO A 73 20.50 21.69 9.48
CA PRO A 73 19.95 22.29 8.26
C PRO A 73 20.93 22.46 7.09
N SER A 74 22.23 22.23 7.26
CA SER A 74 23.23 22.50 6.21
C SER A 74 23.16 21.59 4.99
N MET A 75 22.48 20.44 5.11
CA MET A 75 22.35 19.39 4.10
C MET A 75 23.70 18.80 3.64
N THR A 76 24.73 18.90 4.48
CA THR A 76 26.05 18.32 4.19
C THR A 76 26.02 16.80 4.35
N PRO A 77 26.62 16.03 3.43
CA PRO A 77 26.66 14.57 3.51
C PRO A 77 27.56 14.12 4.67
N LEU A 78 27.02 13.30 5.57
CA LEU A 78 27.74 12.80 6.74
C LEU A 78 28.35 11.42 6.49
N ARG A 79 27.51 10.47 6.05
CA ARG A 79 27.88 9.06 5.89
C ARG A 79 26.95 8.38 4.89
N PHE A 80 27.37 7.20 4.42
CA PHE A 80 26.53 6.31 3.64
C PHE A 80 25.91 5.24 4.54
N GLU A 81 24.66 4.90 4.27
CA GLU A 81 23.93 3.82 4.92
C GLU A 81 23.45 2.84 3.85
N GLU A 82 23.52 1.56 4.17
CA GLU A 82 23.12 0.47 3.28
C GLU A 82 21.74 -0.05 3.66
N TYR A 83 20.86 -0.18 2.66
CA TYR A 83 19.54 -0.77 2.80
C TYR A 83 19.41 -1.99 1.89
N SER A 84 18.60 -2.96 2.31
CA SER A 84 18.27 -4.11 1.47
C SER A 84 17.63 -3.66 0.15
N PRO A 85 17.94 -4.30 -0.98
CA PRO A 85 17.31 -4.01 -2.27
C PRO A 85 15.78 -4.19 -2.23
N ASP A 86 15.28 -5.09 -1.37
CA ASP A 86 13.83 -5.30 -1.18
C ASP A 86 13.10 -4.11 -0.54
N HIS A 87 13.84 -3.13 -0.02
CA HIS A 87 13.30 -1.93 0.63
C HIS A 87 13.29 -0.70 -0.28
N LEU A 88 14.43 -0.37 -0.89
CA LEU A 88 14.60 0.87 -1.67
C LEU A 88 14.84 0.65 -3.17
N LEU A 89 14.96 -0.60 -3.62
CA LEU A 89 15.16 -0.96 -5.04
C LEU A 89 14.04 -1.87 -5.57
N VAL A 90 12.83 -1.73 -5.02
CA VAL A 90 11.67 -2.48 -5.49
C VAL A 90 11.25 -1.96 -6.87
N PRO A 91 10.99 -2.84 -7.86
CA PRO A 91 10.58 -2.42 -9.19
C PRO A 91 9.27 -1.63 -9.16
N LEU A 92 9.20 -0.59 -9.98
CA LEU A 92 8.03 0.30 -10.06
C LEU A 92 6.80 -0.48 -10.55
N ARG A 93 5.78 -0.56 -9.68
CA ARG A 93 4.49 -1.19 -9.96
C ARG A 93 3.36 -0.20 -9.77
N ARG A 94 2.94 0.41 -10.88
CA ARG A 94 1.88 1.45 -10.91
C ARG A 94 0.52 0.93 -10.45
N ASP A 95 0.25 -0.35 -10.71
CA ASP A 95 -0.98 -1.04 -10.30
C ASP A 95 -1.16 -1.07 -8.77
N LEU A 96 -0.10 -1.41 -8.04
CA LEU A 96 -0.12 -1.46 -6.58
C LEU A 96 -0.18 -0.05 -5.97
N LEU A 97 0.58 0.90 -6.52
CA LEU A 97 0.54 2.30 -6.08
C LEU A 97 -0.86 2.89 -6.27
N HIS A 98 -1.47 2.69 -7.44
CA HIS A 98 -2.82 3.16 -7.74
C HIS A 98 -3.85 2.60 -6.75
N ARG A 99 -3.80 1.29 -6.47
CA ARG A 99 -4.69 0.67 -5.49
C ARG A 99 -4.53 1.24 -4.08
N ALA A 100 -3.29 1.48 -3.64
CA ALA A 100 -3.02 2.07 -2.33
C ALA A 100 -3.56 3.51 -2.23
N VAL A 101 -3.33 4.35 -3.26
CA VAL A 101 -3.79 5.74 -3.27
C VAL A 101 -5.32 5.83 -3.32
N ILE A 102 -6.00 4.97 -4.09
CA ILE A 102 -7.47 4.91 -4.09
C ILE A 102 -7.99 4.48 -2.72
N TYR A 103 -7.41 3.43 -2.14
CA TYR A 103 -7.76 2.94 -0.82
C TYR A 103 -7.64 4.03 0.25
N GLU A 104 -6.57 4.82 0.24
CA GLU A 104 -6.39 5.98 1.12
C GLU A 104 -7.49 7.03 0.88
N GLY A 105 -7.75 7.40 -0.37
CA GLY A 105 -8.77 8.39 -0.73
C GLY A 105 -10.19 7.98 -0.34
N ASP A 106 -10.52 6.70 -0.50
CA ASP A 106 -11.81 6.13 -0.09
C ASP A 106 -11.99 6.18 1.43
N LYS A 107 -10.92 5.91 2.20
CA LYS A 107 -10.93 5.98 3.67
C LYS A 107 -11.00 7.39 4.23
N THR A 108 -10.40 8.38 3.57
CA THR A 108 -10.47 9.78 4.01
C THR A 108 -11.87 10.39 3.78
N ARG A 109 -12.70 9.76 2.94
CA ARG A 109 -13.99 10.33 2.54
C ARG A 109 -15.03 10.25 3.66
N GLN A 110 -15.60 11.40 4.02
CA GLN A 110 -16.62 11.53 5.08
C GLN A 110 -17.99 10.93 4.73
N GLY A 111 -18.40 11.00 3.45
CA GLY A 111 -19.65 10.38 3.00
C GLY A 111 -20.95 10.95 3.59
N THR A 112 -20.99 12.21 4.03
CA THR A 112 -22.12 12.83 4.75
C THR A 112 -23.27 13.37 3.89
N ALA A 113 -23.19 13.21 2.56
CA ALA A 113 -24.22 13.71 1.65
C ALA A 113 -25.55 12.99 1.92
N SER A 114 -26.61 13.77 2.20
CA SER A 114 -27.93 13.25 2.52
C SER A 114 -29.01 14.01 1.76
N THR A 115 -30.04 13.28 1.33
CA THR A 115 -31.25 13.82 0.71
C THR A 115 -32.46 13.23 1.38
N LYS A 116 -33.57 13.97 1.39
CA LYS A 116 -34.83 13.47 1.95
C LYS A 116 -35.51 12.56 0.94
N TRP A 117 -35.76 11.32 1.30
CA TRP A 117 -36.68 10.48 0.55
C TRP A 117 -38.12 10.95 0.73
N ARG A 118 -39.05 10.40 -0.06
CA ARG A 118 -40.49 10.71 0.05
C ARG A 118 -41.03 10.51 1.47
N ASP A 119 -40.42 9.62 2.25
CA ASP A 119 -40.85 9.30 3.59
C ASP A 119 -40.33 10.32 4.63
N ASP A 120 -39.13 10.87 4.40
CA ASP A 120 -38.48 11.89 5.26
C ASP A 120 -38.99 13.31 5.02
N VAL A 121 -39.60 13.57 3.85
CA VAL A 121 -40.14 14.89 3.55
C VAL A 121 -41.34 15.19 4.46
N HIS A 122 -41.33 16.37 5.08
CA HIS A 122 -42.43 16.80 5.93
C HIS A 122 -43.73 16.95 5.13
N GLY A 123 -44.77 16.19 5.49
CA GLY A 123 -46.06 16.32 4.85
C GLY A 123 -47.06 15.20 5.10
N SER A 124 -48.33 15.46 4.82
CA SER A 124 -49.39 14.46 4.85
C SER A 124 -49.18 13.39 3.77
N GLY A 125 -49.33 12.12 4.16
CA GLY A 125 -49.42 10.96 3.26
C GLY A 125 -50.80 10.76 2.64
N ARG A 126 -51.76 11.69 2.86
CA ARG A 126 -53.10 11.62 2.28
C ARG A 126 -53.04 11.76 0.77
N LYS A 127 -53.79 10.92 0.07
CA LYS A 127 -54.01 11.03 -1.37
C LYS A 127 -54.64 12.38 -1.72
N LEU A 128 -54.06 13.07 -2.70
CA LEU A 128 -54.44 14.46 -3.02
C LEU A 128 -55.74 14.59 -3.82
N ALA A 129 -56.06 13.60 -4.65
CA ALA A 129 -57.27 13.57 -5.48
C ALA A 129 -57.84 12.15 -5.54
N PRO A 130 -59.15 11.97 -5.78
CA PRO A 130 -59.75 10.65 -5.97
C PRO A 130 -59.14 9.92 -7.18
N GLN A 131 -59.26 8.60 -7.20
CA GLN A 131 -58.62 7.75 -8.23
C GLN A 131 -59.13 8.02 -9.65
N LYS A 132 -60.38 8.49 -9.78
CA LYS A 132 -61.09 8.80 -11.04
C LYS A 132 -62.01 10.00 -10.82
N GLY A 133 -62.53 10.57 -11.91
CA GLY A 133 -63.55 11.64 -11.87
C GLY A 133 -63.02 13.07 -11.91
N THR A 134 -61.69 13.29 -11.91
CA THR A 134 -61.09 14.63 -11.91
C THR A 134 -60.64 15.14 -13.27
N GLY A 135 -60.57 14.30 -14.31
CA GLY A 135 -60.05 14.68 -15.64
C GLY A 135 -58.54 14.96 -15.70
N HIS A 136 -57.81 14.80 -14.59
CA HIS A 136 -56.37 15.04 -14.49
C HIS A 136 -55.58 13.74 -14.34
N ALA A 137 -54.24 13.82 -14.46
CA ALA A 137 -53.34 12.70 -14.18
C ALA A 137 -53.53 12.16 -12.75
N ARG A 138 -53.39 10.84 -12.58
CA ARG A 138 -53.54 10.18 -11.27
C ARG A 138 -52.44 10.64 -10.32
N VAL A 139 -52.81 10.97 -9.08
CA VAL A 139 -51.86 11.44 -8.06
C VAL A 139 -51.99 10.65 -6.76
N GLY A 140 -50.85 10.40 -6.13
CA GLY A 140 -50.75 9.86 -4.78
C GLY A 140 -50.69 10.97 -3.73
N ASP A 141 -49.73 10.85 -2.83
CA ASP A 141 -49.43 11.81 -1.78
C ASP A 141 -48.58 13.00 -2.29
N LYS A 142 -48.49 14.06 -1.50
CA LYS A 142 -47.76 15.28 -1.90
C LYS A 142 -46.24 15.12 -1.93
N LYS A 143 -45.71 14.09 -1.28
CA LYS A 143 -44.26 13.88 -1.11
C LYS A 143 -43.62 13.12 -2.27
N SER A 144 -44.40 12.79 -3.30
CA SER A 144 -43.93 12.11 -4.51
C SER A 144 -42.80 12.89 -5.20
N PRO A 145 -41.72 12.22 -5.65
CA PRO A 145 -40.57 12.87 -6.30
C PRO A 145 -40.91 13.55 -7.64
N ILE A 146 -42.02 13.17 -8.27
CA ILE A 146 -42.49 13.80 -9.52
C ILE A 146 -43.01 15.22 -9.25
N ARG A 147 -43.39 15.52 -8.00
CA ARG A 147 -43.97 16.80 -7.61
C ARG A 147 -42.90 17.76 -7.09
N ARG A 148 -43.14 19.05 -7.30
CA ARG A 148 -42.36 20.12 -6.65
C ARG A 148 -42.50 20.02 -5.14
N GLY A 149 -41.37 20.10 -4.42
CA GLY A 149 -41.32 19.94 -2.97
C GLY A 149 -41.50 18.49 -2.48
N GLY A 150 -41.52 17.50 -3.39
CA GLY A 150 -41.45 16.09 -3.05
C GLY A 150 -40.04 15.63 -2.67
N GLY A 151 -39.91 14.37 -2.26
CA GLY A 151 -38.60 13.78 -1.94
C GLY A 151 -37.74 13.55 -3.19
N VAL A 152 -36.44 13.32 -3.01
CA VAL A 152 -35.53 13.00 -4.12
C VAL A 152 -35.51 11.48 -4.32
N ALA A 153 -35.77 11.01 -5.54
CA ALA A 153 -35.63 9.60 -5.90
C ALA A 153 -34.15 9.27 -6.13
N HIS A 154 -33.66 8.18 -5.52
CA HIS A 154 -32.26 7.72 -5.62
C HIS A 154 -31.21 8.80 -5.31
N GLY A 155 -31.56 9.75 -4.44
CA GLY A 155 -30.61 10.74 -3.96
C GLY A 155 -29.55 10.12 -3.02
N PRO A 156 -28.42 10.81 -2.81
CA PRO A 156 -27.38 10.33 -1.91
C PRO A 156 -27.89 10.26 -0.48
N HIS A 157 -27.35 9.27 0.24
CA HIS A 157 -27.52 9.08 1.67
C HIS A 157 -26.17 8.87 2.34
N PRO A 158 -26.05 9.19 3.64
CA PRO A 158 -24.83 8.95 4.38
C PRO A 158 -24.44 7.48 4.28
N ARG A 159 -23.23 7.22 3.80
CA ARG A 159 -22.72 5.86 3.60
C ARG A 159 -21.22 5.83 3.78
N ASP A 160 -20.73 4.67 4.20
CA ASP A 160 -19.31 4.41 4.22
C ASP A 160 -18.80 4.16 2.79
N PHE A 161 -17.69 4.82 2.45
CA PHE A 161 -17.00 4.69 1.17
C PHE A 161 -15.72 3.86 1.29
N SER A 162 -15.35 3.45 2.50
CA SER A 162 -14.11 2.73 2.74
C SER A 162 -14.03 1.43 1.92
N THR A 163 -12.87 1.21 1.32
CA THR A 163 -12.55 -0.03 0.61
C THR A 163 -11.49 -0.81 1.35
N ASP A 164 -11.45 -2.12 1.15
CA ASP A 164 -10.46 -3.01 1.78
C ASP A 164 -9.26 -3.26 0.87
N LEU A 165 -8.06 -3.26 1.47
CA LEU A 165 -6.81 -3.60 0.80
C LEU A 165 -5.99 -4.56 1.67
N PRO A 166 -5.50 -5.70 1.12
CA PRO A 166 -4.66 -6.63 1.88
C PRO A 166 -3.40 -5.94 2.43
N LYS A 167 -3.11 -6.13 3.72
CA LYS A 167 -1.97 -5.47 4.40
C LYS A 167 -0.64 -5.65 3.67
N LYS A 168 -0.35 -6.86 3.18
CA LYS A 168 0.86 -7.16 2.40
C LYS A 168 0.95 -6.37 1.08
N MET A 169 -0.18 -6.09 0.44
CA MET A 169 -0.19 -5.25 -0.76
C MET A 169 0.07 -3.78 -0.44
N TYR A 170 -0.51 -3.29 0.67
CA TYR A 170 -0.28 -1.94 1.14
C TYR A 170 1.19 -1.73 1.55
N ASP A 171 1.75 -2.65 2.33
CA ASP A 171 3.16 -2.63 2.75
C ASP A 171 4.11 -2.63 1.54
N LYS A 172 3.78 -3.42 0.51
CA LYS A 172 4.53 -3.40 -0.75
C LYS A 172 4.40 -2.08 -1.51
N ALA A 173 3.22 -1.46 -1.54
CA ALA A 173 3.01 -0.16 -2.18
C ALA A 173 3.83 0.95 -1.52
N TRP A 174 3.92 0.96 -0.19
CA TRP A 174 4.82 1.84 0.58
C TRP A 174 6.26 1.74 0.11
N ARG A 175 6.81 0.52 0.03
CA ARG A 175 8.19 0.32 -0.42
C ARG A 175 8.41 0.67 -1.89
N ILE A 176 7.44 0.40 -2.76
CA ILE A 176 7.50 0.84 -4.16
C ILE A 176 7.54 2.37 -4.25
N ALA A 177 6.75 3.09 -3.43
CA ALA A 177 6.75 4.55 -3.42
C ALA A 177 8.10 5.12 -2.94
N LEU A 178 8.67 4.56 -1.87
CA LEU A 178 10.00 4.94 -1.38
C LEU A 178 11.10 4.59 -2.41
N SER A 179 11.04 3.41 -3.03
CA SER A 179 11.98 2.99 -4.08
C SER A 179 11.91 3.91 -5.31
N TYR A 180 10.70 4.33 -5.68
CA TYR A 180 10.51 5.31 -6.75
C TYR A 180 11.15 6.67 -6.41
N ARG A 181 11.03 7.11 -5.15
CA ARG A 181 11.67 8.35 -4.71
C ARG A 181 13.19 8.25 -4.68
N TYR A 182 13.71 7.14 -4.19
CA TYR A 182 15.13 6.84 -4.13
C TYR A 182 15.76 6.80 -5.52
N THR A 183 15.19 6.02 -6.44
CA THR A 183 15.70 5.90 -7.83
C THR A 183 15.68 7.21 -8.61
N ARG A 184 14.79 8.16 -8.25
CA ARG A 184 14.76 9.51 -8.83
C ARG A 184 15.64 10.55 -8.10
N GLY A 185 16.38 10.17 -7.05
CA GLY A 185 17.16 11.10 -6.25
C GLY A 185 16.29 12.17 -5.55
N SER A 186 15.05 11.81 -5.23
CA SER A 186 14.07 12.71 -4.59
C SER A 186 13.80 12.39 -3.12
N LEU A 187 14.36 11.28 -2.63
CA LEU A 187 14.41 10.93 -1.21
C LEU A 187 15.72 11.45 -0.62
N LEU A 188 15.62 12.35 0.36
CA LEU A 188 16.75 12.87 1.12
C LEU A 188 16.63 12.39 2.56
N VAL A 189 17.66 11.69 3.05
CA VAL A 189 17.69 11.19 4.42
C VAL A 189 18.54 12.13 5.27
N VAL A 190 17.99 12.53 6.40
CA VAL A 190 18.64 13.40 7.37
C VAL A 190 18.87 12.63 8.67
N ASP A 191 19.97 12.89 9.38
CA ASP A 191 20.23 12.21 10.66
C ASP A 191 19.17 12.54 11.72
N ASN A 192 19.03 13.85 12.02
CA ASN A 192 17.99 14.39 12.90
C ASN A 192 17.41 15.67 12.30
N LEU A 193 16.08 15.82 12.36
CA LEU A 193 15.37 17.00 11.88
C LEU A 193 15.02 17.88 13.09
N THR A 194 15.99 18.62 13.57
CA THR A 194 15.85 19.55 14.71
C THR A 194 15.63 20.98 14.25
N MET A 195 14.97 21.77 15.10
CA MET A 195 14.86 23.21 14.90
C MET A 195 16.25 23.86 14.92
N PRO A 196 16.61 24.70 13.94
CA PRO A 196 17.90 25.39 13.94
C PRO A 196 17.94 26.49 15.02
N GLU A 197 19.08 26.66 15.69
CA GLU A 197 19.26 27.61 16.80
C GLU A 197 18.92 29.07 16.42
N ASN A 198 19.19 29.48 15.18
CA ASN A 198 18.85 30.80 14.64
C ASN A 198 17.59 30.76 13.76
N SER A 199 16.58 29.98 14.17
CA SER A 199 15.34 29.87 13.42
C SER A 199 14.63 31.21 13.37
N SER A 200 14.59 31.80 12.19
CA SER A 200 13.83 32.99 11.85
C SER A 200 13.10 32.74 10.53
N PRO A 201 12.00 33.44 10.23
CA PRO A 201 11.33 33.31 8.94
C PRO A 201 12.28 33.57 7.76
N TRP A 202 13.25 34.48 7.94
CA TRP A 202 14.28 34.77 6.93
C TRP A 202 15.25 33.59 6.71
N PHE A 203 15.57 32.84 7.76
CA PHE A 203 16.37 31.63 7.65
C PHE A 203 15.68 30.61 6.73
N TRP A 204 14.38 30.33 6.93
CA TRP A 204 13.64 29.38 6.11
C TRP A 204 13.49 29.83 4.66
N LYS A 205 13.27 31.13 4.44
CA LYS A 205 13.29 31.71 3.10
C LYS A 205 14.62 31.47 2.40
N ARG A 206 15.74 31.79 3.08
CA ARG A 206 17.09 31.56 2.55
C ARG A 206 17.38 30.07 2.35
N PHE A 207 16.89 29.19 3.22
CA PHE A 207 17.03 27.75 3.10
C PHE A 207 16.36 27.21 1.83
N PHE A 208 15.15 27.69 1.51
CA PHE A 208 14.45 27.33 0.26
C PHE A 208 14.98 28.04 -0.98
N GLU A 209 15.69 29.16 -0.85
CA GLU A 209 16.41 29.79 -1.95
C GLU A 209 17.72 29.05 -2.27
N ALA A 210 18.43 28.57 -1.23
CA ALA A 210 19.67 27.81 -1.37
C ALA A 210 19.45 26.40 -1.93
N ASN A 211 18.30 25.79 -1.63
CA ASN A 211 17.95 24.44 -2.08
C ASN A 211 16.79 24.48 -3.08
N PRO A 212 16.83 23.78 -4.23
CA PRO A 212 15.76 23.80 -5.23
C PRO A 212 14.53 22.95 -4.81
N TRP A 213 13.95 23.24 -3.63
CA TRP A 213 12.92 22.42 -2.96
C TRP A 213 11.60 23.17 -2.73
N GLY A 214 11.49 24.42 -3.19
CA GLY A 214 10.27 25.21 -3.09
C GLY A 214 9.17 24.83 -4.09
N LYS A 215 8.08 25.59 -4.07
CA LYS A 215 6.90 25.45 -4.94
C LYS A 215 7.24 25.33 -6.43
N HIS A 216 8.22 26.10 -6.90
CA HIS A 216 8.67 26.08 -8.31
C HIS A 216 9.28 24.75 -8.73
N HIS A 217 9.75 23.93 -7.78
CA HIS A 217 10.35 22.62 -8.02
C HIS A 217 9.46 21.44 -7.59
N GLY A 218 8.14 21.68 -7.47
CA GLY A 218 7.16 20.68 -7.06
C GLY A 218 6.96 20.56 -5.54
N GLY A 219 7.57 21.45 -4.76
CA GLY A 219 7.47 21.48 -3.30
C GLY A 219 8.20 20.35 -2.58
N CYS A 220 8.23 20.40 -1.26
CA CYS A 220 8.88 19.37 -0.44
C CYS A 220 8.01 18.86 0.72
N THR A 221 8.28 17.64 1.17
CA THR A 221 7.64 17.04 2.34
C THR A 221 8.69 16.71 3.37
N PHE A 222 8.59 17.26 4.56
CA PHE A 222 9.39 16.91 5.73
C PHE A 222 8.69 15.81 6.52
N VAL A 223 9.43 14.78 6.91
CA VAL A 223 8.92 13.67 7.72
C VAL A 223 9.78 13.50 8.96
N LYS A 224 9.15 13.69 10.13
CA LYS A 224 9.76 13.53 11.44
C LYS A 224 9.26 12.26 12.13
N ASP A 225 10.09 11.62 12.96
CA ASP A 225 9.66 10.43 13.71
C ASP A 225 8.68 10.76 14.84
N ARG A 226 8.87 11.92 15.48
CA ARG A 226 8.05 12.44 16.59
C ARG A 226 7.68 13.89 16.33
N MET A 227 6.47 14.25 16.76
CA MET A 227 5.98 15.61 16.70
C MET A 227 6.87 16.56 17.49
N ASP A 228 7.15 17.72 16.89
CA ASP A 228 7.91 18.80 17.49
C ASP A 228 7.20 20.12 17.17
N GLU A 229 6.49 20.68 18.15
CA GLU A 229 5.57 21.79 17.96
C GLU A 229 6.25 23.03 17.34
N GLU A 230 7.48 23.33 17.73
CA GLU A 230 8.22 24.50 17.27
C GLU A 230 8.55 24.38 15.77
N LEU A 231 9.08 23.23 15.38
CA LEU A 231 9.43 22.94 13.99
C LEU A 231 8.17 22.87 13.10
N PHE A 232 7.10 22.26 13.60
CA PHE A 232 5.84 22.16 12.89
C PHE A 232 5.23 23.53 12.63
N SER A 233 5.20 24.39 13.66
CA SER A 233 4.69 25.76 13.55
C SER A 233 5.51 26.59 12.57
N ALA A 234 6.84 26.54 12.67
CA ALA A 234 7.73 27.28 11.78
C ALA A 234 7.59 26.86 10.31
N ILE A 235 7.45 25.55 10.05
CA ILE A 235 7.28 25.04 8.68
C ILE A 235 5.86 25.29 8.16
N ALA A 236 4.84 25.27 9.02
CA ALA A 236 3.46 25.55 8.65
C ALA A 236 3.25 26.97 8.07
N GLU A 237 4.05 27.94 8.51
CA GLU A 237 4.08 29.28 7.90
C GLU A 237 4.46 29.25 6.41
N PHE A 238 5.23 28.23 5.98
CA PHE A 238 5.69 28.04 4.60
C PHE A 238 4.93 26.93 3.85
N GLN A 239 3.64 26.75 4.16
CA GLN A 239 2.78 25.72 3.56
C GLN A 239 2.73 25.73 2.02
N ASP A 240 3.00 26.87 1.38
CA ASP A 240 3.08 26.99 -0.08
C ASP A 240 4.28 26.24 -0.69
N HIS A 241 5.38 26.17 0.06
CA HIS A 241 6.63 25.55 -0.39
C HIS A 241 6.74 24.11 0.08
N CYS A 242 6.26 23.83 1.29
CA CYS A 242 6.57 22.60 1.99
C CYS A 242 5.43 22.14 2.91
N ARG A 243 5.38 20.84 3.17
CA ARG A 243 4.49 20.23 4.16
C ARG A 243 5.32 19.43 5.15
N ILE A 244 5.04 19.55 6.44
CA ILE A 244 5.62 18.70 7.47
C ILE A 244 4.58 17.67 7.92
N LEU A 245 5.04 16.44 8.14
CA LEU A 245 4.24 15.31 8.59
C LEU A 245 5.00 14.53 9.65
N ASP A 246 4.27 13.97 10.60
CA ASP A 246 4.79 12.95 11.49
C ASP A 246 4.76 11.58 10.81
N ARG A 247 5.62 10.67 11.27
CA ARG A 247 5.65 9.27 10.81
C ARG A 247 4.27 8.59 10.81
N PRO A 248 3.43 8.65 11.87
CA PRO A 248 2.09 8.05 11.87
C PRO A 248 1.10 8.67 10.89
N ASP A 249 1.27 9.96 10.55
CA ASP A 249 0.36 10.71 9.68
C ASP A 249 0.79 10.67 8.21
N LEU A 250 1.88 9.96 7.91
CA LEU A 250 2.38 9.79 6.56
C LEU A 250 1.58 8.70 5.83
N ASP A 251 1.18 8.99 4.59
CA ASP A 251 0.50 8.08 3.67
C ASP A 251 1.32 7.83 2.39
N VAL A 252 0.97 6.79 1.61
CA VAL A 252 1.58 6.53 0.28
C VAL A 252 1.35 7.71 -0.66
N LYS A 253 0.13 8.28 -0.62
CA LYS A 253 -0.20 9.51 -1.38
C LYS A 253 0.75 10.65 -1.05
N ASP A 254 1.09 10.85 0.22
CA ASP A 254 1.95 11.95 0.65
C ASP A 254 3.41 11.73 0.23
N ILE A 255 3.89 10.48 0.24
CA ILE A 255 5.19 10.13 -0.36
C ILE A 255 5.21 10.51 -1.84
N LEU A 256 4.11 10.39 -2.58
CA LEU A 256 4.06 10.63 -4.04
C LEU A 256 3.71 12.06 -4.45
N LYS A 257 3.21 12.90 -3.54
CA LYS A 257 2.63 14.21 -3.86
C LYS A 257 3.65 15.26 -4.28
N ASN A 258 4.68 15.50 -3.47
CA ASN A 258 5.59 16.66 -3.63
C ASN A 258 6.81 16.31 -4.50
N GLY A 259 7.66 17.27 -4.85
CA GLY A 259 8.85 17.04 -5.67
C GLY A 259 9.95 16.29 -4.91
N LYS A 260 10.22 16.71 -3.67
CA LYS A 260 11.25 16.14 -2.79
C LYS A 260 10.65 15.69 -1.46
N MET A 261 11.24 14.66 -0.87
CA MET A 261 10.89 14.15 0.45
C MET A 261 12.14 14.15 1.31
N ILE A 262 12.11 14.87 2.43
CA ILE A 262 13.18 14.92 3.43
C ILE A 262 12.68 14.16 4.64
N ILE A 263 13.36 13.07 5.00
CA ILE A 263 12.93 12.18 6.07
C ILE A 263 14.07 11.96 7.07
N GLU A 264 13.73 11.94 8.37
CA GLU A 264 14.68 11.49 9.38
C GLU A 264 15.04 10.02 9.17
N LYS A 265 16.33 9.67 9.35
CA LYS A 265 16.83 8.29 9.28
C LYS A 265 15.99 7.37 10.18
N LYS A 266 15.74 7.83 11.40
CA LYS A 266 14.94 7.12 12.40
C LYS A 266 13.50 6.86 11.93
N ALA A 267 12.87 7.82 11.26
CA ALA A 267 11.54 7.67 10.71
C ALA A 267 11.52 6.66 9.55
N LEU A 268 12.51 6.75 8.65
CA LEU A 268 12.65 5.83 7.52
C LEU A 268 12.80 4.37 7.98
N ASP A 269 13.70 4.10 8.94
CA ASP A 269 13.92 2.74 9.47
C ASP A 269 12.65 2.14 10.07
N LYS A 270 11.88 2.94 10.81
CA LYS A 270 10.62 2.49 11.41
C LYS A 270 9.55 2.23 10.35
N ILE A 271 9.42 3.10 9.36
CA ILE A 271 8.48 2.89 8.23
C ILE A 271 8.83 1.59 7.49
N LEU A 272 10.10 1.37 7.16
CA LEU A 272 10.54 0.16 6.48
C LEU A 272 10.29 -1.09 7.32
N ARG A 273 10.47 -1.01 8.64
CA ARG A 273 10.14 -2.09 9.57
C ARG A 273 8.64 -2.39 9.58
N ASP A 274 7.79 -1.37 9.72
CA ASP A 274 6.35 -1.52 9.81
C ASP A 274 5.74 -2.07 8.50
N HIS A 275 6.32 -1.68 7.36
CA HIS A 275 5.90 -2.06 6.01
C HIS A 275 6.80 -3.12 5.37
N SER A 276 7.17 -4.17 6.12
CA SER A 276 8.00 -5.29 5.61
C SER A 276 7.31 -6.67 5.69
N ARG A 277 6.01 -6.73 5.97
CA ARG A 277 5.29 -8.00 6.26
C ARG A 277 5.18 -8.98 5.09
N ASP A 278 5.40 -8.53 3.87
CA ASP A 278 5.43 -9.39 2.67
C ASP A 278 6.82 -10.00 2.40
N ILE A 279 7.87 -9.49 3.06
CA ILE A 279 9.24 -10.04 2.98
C ILE A 279 9.39 -11.12 4.06
N PRO A 280 10.03 -12.27 3.78
CA PRO A 280 10.22 -13.34 4.76
C PRO A 280 11.17 -12.97 5.91
N ARG A 281 12.06 -11.98 5.70
CA ARG A 281 13.03 -11.49 6.69
C ARG A 281 12.83 -9.98 6.87
N PRO A 282 12.13 -9.52 7.92
CA PRO A 282 12.00 -8.09 8.19
C PRO A 282 13.36 -7.49 8.56
N PRO A 283 13.55 -6.17 8.35
CA PRO A 283 14.81 -5.52 8.70
C PRO A 283 15.07 -5.62 10.20
N PRO A 284 16.35 -5.69 10.62
CA PRO A 284 16.69 -5.70 12.04
C PRO A 284 16.14 -4.44 12.72
N LYS A 285 15.73 -4.58 13.99
CA LYS A 285 15.28 -3.42 14.79
C LYS A 285 16.50 -2.52 15.01
N ALA A 286 16.52 -1.37 14.34
CA ALA A 286 17.51 -0.33 14.61
C ALA A 286 17.36 0.11 16.08
N THR A 287 18.45 -0.03 16.85
CA THR A 287 18.54 0.44 18.23
C THR A 287 18.92 1.90 18.22
N TYR A 288 17.94 2.75 18.48
CA TYR A 288 18.15 4.17 18.76
C TYR A 288 18.23 4.35 20.27
N PRO A 289 19.13 5.19 20.79
CA PRO A 289 19.10 5.53 22.21
C PRO A 289 17.71 6.10 22.53
N GLU A 290 16.98 5.40 23.38
CA GLU A 290 15.70 5.89 23.89
C GLU A 290 16.03 6.96 24.93
N GLY A 291 15.96 8.22 24.52
CA GLY A 291 16.00 9.36 25.44
C GLY A 291 17.30 10.15 25.44
N MET A 292 17.33 11.19 24.61
CA MET A 292 18.01 12.47 24.91
C MET A 292 17.19 13.62 24.30
N TYR A 293 15.90 13.67 24.61
CA TYR A 293 15.10 14.88 24.44
C TYR A 293 14.29 15.03 25.72
N PHE A 294 14.50 16.16 26.39
CA PHE A 294 14.08 16.47 27.75
C PHE A 294 12.56 16.47 27.93
N SER A 295 12.16 16.25 29.18
CA SER A 295 10.82 16.44 29.77
C SER A 295 10.21 17.80 29.47
#